data_AF-A0A437MN38-F1
#
_entry.id   AF-A0A437MN38-F1
#
_cell.length_a   1.000
_cell.length_b   1.000
_cell.length_c   1.000
_cell.angle_alpha   90.00
_cell.angle_beta   90.00
_cell.angle_gamma   90.00
#
_symmetry.space_group_name_H-M   'P 1'
#
loop_
_entity.id
_entity.type
_entity.pdbx_description
1 polymer ?
#
loop_
_entity_poly.entity_id
_entity_poly.type
_entity_poly.pdbx_seq_one_letter_code
_entity_poly.pdbx_strand_id
1 'polypeptide(L)'
;MPIRAENRKRYPAEWPAISLRIRRDRAAWRCEHTDQHGERCFAVHGQPHPITGSKVVLTVAHLDHTPEHCDESNLRAMCQRCHNIYDAPMRRAGIQQRARAALALAELDLEVSDA
;
A
#
# COMPACT_ATOMS: atom_id res chain seq x y z
N MET A 1 -0.80 1.36 4.84
CA MET A 1 -1.66 2.52 4.54
C MET A 1 -3.10 2.23 4.94
N PRO A 2 -3.92 3.25 5.28
CA PRO A 2 -5.35 3.03 5.54
C PRO A 2 -6.06 2.46 4.31
N ILE A 3 -6.94 1.49 4.49
CA ILE A 3 -7.78 0.97 3.41
C ILE A 3 -8.83 2.02 3.07
N ARG A 4 -8.86 2.44 1.80
CA ARG A 4 -9.88 3.37 1.30
C ARG A 4 -11.28 2.77 1.46
N ALA A 5 -12.26 3.62 1.73
CA ALA A 5 -13.64 3.18 1.97
C ALA A 5 -14.19 2.35 0.81
N GLU A 6 -13.92 2.76 -0.44
CA GLU A 6 -14.38 2.04 -1.64
C GLU A 6 -13.79 0.64 -1.79
N ASN A 7 -12.62 0.38 -1.21
CA ASN A 7 -11.93 -0.91 -1.32
C ASN A 7 -12.27 -1.88 -0.18
N ARG A 8 -12.98 -1.46 0.88
CA ARG A 8 -13.20 -2.31 2.06
C ARG A 8 -13.84 -3.66 1.72
N LYS A 9 -14.74 -3.70 0.75
CA LYS A 9 -15.44 -4.92 0.31
C LYS A 9 -14.56 -5.91 -0.45
N ARG A 10 -13.39 -5.47 -0.93
CA ARG A 10 -12.41 -6.31 -1.65
C ARG A 10 -11.57 -7.16 -0.71
N TYR A 11 -11.59 -6.83 0.58
CA TYR A 11 -10.90 -7.58 1.61
C TYR A 11 -11.87 -8.58 2.24
N PRO A 12 -11.37 -9.74 2.69
CA PRO A 12 -12.19 -10.71 3.40
C PRO A 12 -12.66 -10.15 4.75
N ALA A 13 -13.77 -10.66 5.29
CA ALA A 13 -14.37 -10.16 6.53
C ALA A 13 -13.40 -10.29 7.74
N GLU A 14 -12.58 -11.33 7.74
CA GLU A 14 -11.56 -11.63 8.75
C GLU A 14 -10.25 -10.85 8.57
N TRP A 15 -10.18 -9.92 7.60
CA TRP A 15 -8.99 -9.09 7.38
C TRP A 15 -8.40 -8.45 8.66
N PRO A 16 -9.20 -7.93 9.63
CA PRO A 16 -8.64 -7.43 10.89
C PRO A 16 -7.80 -8.48 11.64
N ALA A 17 -8.23 -9.74 11.63
CA ALA A 17 -7.51 -10.85 12.26
C ALA A 17 -6.26 -11.23 11.47
N ILE A 18 -6.37 -11.35 10.14
CA ILE A 18 -5.21 -11.61 9.25
C ILE A 18 -4.15 -10.53 9.45
N SER A 19 -4.55 -9.26 9.35
CA SER A 19 -3.66 -8.10 9.51
C SER A 19 -2.98 -8.05 10.87
N LEU A 20 -3.69 -8.41 11.93
CA LEU A 20 -3.11 -8.49 13.28
C LEU A 20 -2.10 -9.64 13.38
N ARG A 21 -2.44 -10.84 12.88
CA ARG A 21 -1.54 -12.00 12.87
C ARG A 21 -0.23 -11.70 12.14
N ILE A 22 -0.31 -11.10 10.96
CA ILE A 22 0.88 -10.72 10.19
C ILE A 22 1.76 -9.71 10.95
N ARG A 23 1.17 -8.67 11.54
CA ARG A 23 1.94 -7.60 12.22
C ARG A 23 2.48 -8.01 13.58
N ARG A 24 1.68 -8.72 14.37
CA ARG A 24 2.00 -9.07 15.76
C ARG A 24 2.67 -10.44 15.84
N ASP A 25 2.01 -11.47 15.33
CA ASP A 25 2.40 -12.85 15.61
C ASP A 25 3.56 -13.28 14.70
N ARG A 26 3.49 -12.99 13.40
CA ARG A 26 4.57 -13.31 12.45
C ARG A 26 5.72 -12.32 12.51
N ALA A 27 5.41 -11.04 12.39
CA ALA A 27 6.43 -10.00 12.26
C ALA A 27 6.97 -9.50 13.62
N ALA A 28 6.40 -9.95 14.74
CA ALA A 28 6.80 -9.51 16.09
C ALA A 28 6.88 -7.98 16.22
N TRP A 29 5.93 -7.27 15.60
CA TRP A 29 5.90 -5.79 15.51
C TRP A 29 7.13 -5.15 14.84
N ARG A 30 7.83 -5.87 13.96
CA ARG A 30 9.01 -5.37 13.22
C ARG A 30 8.69 -5.28 11.73
N CYS A 31 9.16 -4.20 11.09
CA CYS A 31 9.04 -4.06 9.64
C CYS A 31 9.75 -5.22 8.91
N GLU A 32 9.10 -5.81 7.91
CA GLU A 32 9.59 -6.92 7.08
C GLU A 32 10.09 -6.49 5.70
N HIS A 33 10.12 -5.18 5.45
CA HIS A 33 10.71 -4.65 4.23
C HIS A 33 12.22 -4.79 4.27
N THR A 34 12.78 -5.27 3.15
CA THR A 34 14.20 -5.29 2.84
C THR A 34 14.46 -4.29 1.73
N ASP A 35 15.51 -3.50 1.85
CA ASP A 35 15.90 -2.58 0.79
C ASP A 35 16.58 -3.32 -0.39
N GLN A 36 17.09 -2.54 -1.35
CA GLN A 36 17.79 -3.06 -2.53
C GLN A 36 19.10 -3.79 -2.22
N HIS A 37 19.65 -3.63 -1.01
CA HIS A 37 20.86 -4.31 -0.55
C HIS A 37 20.53 -5.55 0.31
N GLY A 38 19.25 -5.85 0.49
CA GLY A 38 18.78 -6.97 1.31
C GLY A 38 18.73 -6.64 2.81
N GLU A 39 18.96 -5.39 3.20
CA GLU A 39 18.96 -4.99 4.61
C GLU A 39 17.53 -4.78 5.10
N ARG A 40 17.18 -5.42 6.22
CA ARG A 40 15.85 -5.30 6.82
C ARG A 40 15.70 -3.96 7.54
N CYS A 41 14.58 -3.30 7.33
CA CYS A 41 14.21 -2.11 8.08
C CYS A 41 14.11 -2.39 9.60
N PHE A 42 14.78 -1.57 10.41
CA PHE A 42 14.79 -1.70 11.87
C PHE A 42 13.58 -1.09 12.60
N ALA A 43 12.58 -0.57 11.87
CA ALA A 43 11.43 0.08 12.48
C ALA A 43 10.57 -0.92 13.29
N VAL A 44 10.28 -0.56 14.55
CA VAL A 44 9.43 -1.31 15.47
C VAL A 44 8.14 -0.54 15.72
N HIS A 45 6.99 -1.20 15.70
CA HIS A 45 5.69 -0.56 15.93
C HIS A 45 5.65 0.24 17.24
N GLY A 46 5.07 1.44 17.18
CA GLY A 46 4.91 2.32 18.34
C GLY A 46 6.18 3.09 18.76
N GLN A 47 7.36 2.68 18.30
CA GLN A 47 8.64 3.33 18.59
C GLN A 47 8.94 4.47 17.61
N PRO A 48 9.89 5.38 17.92
CA PRO A 48 10.43 6.32 16.95
C PRO A 48 11.08 5.58 15.76
N HIS A 49 10.82 6.06 14.54
CA HIS A 49 11.42 5.49 13.34
C HIS A 49 12.93 5.81 13.31
N PRO A 50 13.82 4.83 13.03
CA PRO A 50 15.27 5.02 13.13
C PRO A 50 15.82 6.12 12.21
N ILE A 51 15.16 6.36 11.08
CA ILE A 51 15.54 7.39 10.10
C ILE A 51 14.80 8.72 10.29
N THR A 52 13.48 8.69 10.58
CA THR A 52 12.65 9.91 10.50
C THR A 52 12.23 10.45 11.86
N GLY A 53 12.50 9.73 12.96
CA GLY A 53 12.07 10.07 14.32
C GLY A 53 10.56 9.96 14.58
N SER A 54 9.71 9.90 13.56
CA SER A 54 8.26 9.80 13.69
C SER A 54 7.82 8.48 14.33
N LYS A 55 6.71 8.47 15.07
CA LYS A 55 6.14 7.22 15.62
C LYS A 55 5.80 6.23 14.51
N VAL A 56 6.29 5.00 14.63
CA VAL A 56 6.10 3.94 13.64
C VAL A 56 4.71 3.32 13.75
N VAL A 57 3.96 3.36 12.65
CA VAL A 57 2.75 2.56 12.45
C VAL A 57 3.05 1.45 11.45
N LEU A 58 2.83 0.20 11.86
CA LEU A 58 2.91 -0.95 10.97
C LEU A 58 1.53 -1.22 10.37
N THR A 59 1.54 -1.49 9.08
CA THR A 59 0.38 -1.94 8.29
C THR A 59 0.79 -3.16 7.48
N VAL A 60 -0.15 -3.79 6.76
CA VAL A 60 0.14 -4.93 5.88
C VAL A 60 0.08 -4.48 4.43
N ALA A 61 1.12 -4.79 3.65
CA ALA A 61 1.20 -4.56 2.22
C ALA A 61 0.98 -5.88 1.45
N HIS A 62 0.27 -5.81 0.32
CA HIS A 62 0.17 -6.90 -0.67
C HIS A 62 1.32 -6.77 -1.66
N LEU A 63 2.09 -7.82 -1.88
CA LEU A 63 3.29 -7.81 -2.74
C LEU A 63 2.97 -7.81 -4.24
N ASP A 64 1.71 -8.00 -4.59
CA ASP A 64 1.18 -7.87 -5.95
C ASP A 64 0.21 -6.69 -6.10
N HIS A 65 0.00 -5.92 -5.02
CA HIS A 65 -0.99 -4.85 -4.92
C HIS A 65 -2.46 -5.25 -5.19
N THR A 66 -2.80 -6.53 -5.05
CA THR A 66 -4.17 -7.04 -5.22
C THR A 66 -4.81 -7.31 -3.84
N PRO A 67 -5.76 -6.47 -3.38
CA PRO A 67 -6.45 -6.62 -2.09
C PRO A 67 -7.07 -7.99 -1.80
N GLU A 68 -7.53 -8.69 -2.84
CA GLU A 68 -8.18 -9.99 -2.73
C GLU A 68 -7.18 -11.12 -2.40
N HIS A 69 -5.89 -10.94 -2.72
CA HIS A 69 -4.87 -11.99 -2.60
C HIS A 69 -4.23 -11.99 -1.21
N CYS A 70 -4.95 -12.51 -0.22
CA CYS A 70 -4.58 -12.49 1.20
C CYS A 70 -3.72 -13.67 1.67
N ASP A 71 -3.15 -14.48 0.75
CA ASP A 71 -2.19 -15.52 1.12
C ASP A 71 -0.99 -14.93 1.86
N GLU A 72 -0.55 -15.58 2.95
CA GLU A 72 0.48 -14.99 3.83
C GLU A 72 1.80 -14.70 3.11
N SER A 73 2.13 -15.49 2.08
CA SER A 73 3.30 -15.30 1.23
C SER A 73 3.24 -14.00 0.42
N ASN A 74 2.04 -13.50 0.11
CA ASN A 74 1.80 -12.23 -0.58
C ASN A 74 1.69 -11.04 0.39
N LEU A 75 1.74 -11.26 1.70
CA LEU A 75 1.59 -10.21 2.70
C LEU A 75 2.92 -9.87 3.36
N ARG A 76 3.15 -8.59 3.68
CA ARG A 76 4.25 -8.15 4.56
C ARG A 76 3.81 -7.07 5.54
N ALA A 77 4.24 -7.17 6.80
CA ALA A 77 4.16 -6.08 7.74
C ALA A 77 5.20 -5.00 7.37
N MET A 78 4.75 -3.79 7.06
CA MET A 78 5.62 -2.67 6.68
C MET A 78 5.31 -1.41 7.47
N CYS A 79 6.34 -0.66 7.83
CA CYS A 79 6.20 0.68 8.39
C CYS A 79 5.66 1.66 7.35
N GLN A 80 5.09 2.78 7.80
CA GLN A 80 4.55 3.79 6.89
C GLN A 80 5.53 4.25 5.81
N ARG A 81 6.83 4.40 6.13
CA ARG A 81 7.86 4.84 5.18
C ARG A 81 8.07 3.79 4.08
N CYS A 82 8.37 2.56 4.47
CA CYS A 82 8.63 1.47 3.53
C CYS A 82 7.40 1.13 2.68
N HIS A 83 6.22 1.08 3.29
CA HIS A 83 4.97 0.84 2.56
C HIS A 83 4.71 1.97 1.54
N ASN A 84 4.90 3.23 1.92
CA ASN A 84 4.72 4.35 0.99
C ASN A 84 5.71 4.35 -0.18
N ILE A 85 6.95 3.93 0.06
CA ILE A 85 7.97 3.76 -0.98
C ILE A 85 7.57 2.63 -1.92
N TYR A 86 7.11 1.51 -1.37
CA TYR A 86 6.67 0.34 -2.14
C TYR A 86 5.48 0.68 -3.06
N ASP A 87 4.45 1.35 -2.54
CA ASP A 87 3.29 1.78 -3.31
C ASP A 87 3.60 2.94 -4.28
N ALA A 88 4.79 3.56 -4.18
CA ALA A 88 5.18 4.76 -4.93
C ALA A 88 4.92 4.65 -6.44
N PRO A 89 5.42 3.62 -7.12
CA PRO A 89 5.27 3.47 -8.57
C PRO A 89 3.82 3.25 -8.97
N MET A 90 3.10 2.35 -8.29
CA MET A 90 1.70 2.03 -8.61
C MET A 90 0.81 3.28 -8.53
N ARG A 91 0.88 4.07 -7.45
CA ARG A 91 -0.01 5.26 -7.39
C ARG A 91 0.38 6.32 -8.42
N ARG A 92 1.67 6.45 -8.77
CA ARG A 92 2.10 7.36 -9.85
C ARG A 92 1.48 6.93 -11.19
N ALA A 93 1.54 5.64 -11.52
CA ALA A 93 0.93 5.11 -12.73
C ALA A 93 -0.60 5.36 -12.76
N GLY A 94 -1.29 5.09 -11.64
CA GLY A 94 -2.73 5.37 -11.53
C GLY A 94 -3.09 6.86 -11.65
N ILE A 95 -2.25 7.77 -11.15
CA ILE A 95 -2.42 9.22 -11.34
C ILE A 95 -2.31 9.57 -12.83
N GLN A 96 -1.26 9.08 -13.51
CA GLN A 96 -1.05 9.32 -14.94
C GLN A 96 -2.19 8.77 -15.79
N GLN A 97 -2.69 7.56 -15.48
CA GLN A 97 -3.82 6.96 -16.20
C GLN A 97 -5.10 7.80 -16.07
N ARG A 98 -5.41 8.29 -14.86
CA ARG A 98 -6.58 9.16 -14.66
C ARG A 98 -6.44 10.50 -15.38
N ALA A 99 -5.25 11.09 -15.37
CA ALA A 99 -4.98 12.33 -16.11
C ALA A 99 -5.19 12.13 -17.63
N ARG A 100 -4.68 11.02 -18.20
CA ARG A 100 -4.89 10.67 -19.60
C ARG A 100 -6.37 10.42 -19.93
N ALA A 101 -7.08 9.70 -19.08
CA ALA A 101 -8.52 9.45 -19.27
C ALA A 101 -9.34 10.75 -19.24
N ALA A 102 -9.00 11.69 -18.34
CA ALA A 102 -9.66 12.98 -18.29
C ALA A 102 -9.42 13.82 -19.56
N LEU A 103 -8.20 13.80 -20.11
CA LEU A 103 -7.89 14.47 -21.37
C LEU A 103 -8.64 13.84 -22.56
N ALA A 104 -8.65 12.51 -22.66
CA ALA A 104 -9.37 11.81 -23.71
C ALA A 104 -10.88 12.06 -23.68
N LEU A 105 -11.49 12.14 -22.49
CA LEU A 105 -12.90 12.52 -22.36
C LEU A 105 -13.14 13.96 -22.84
N ALA A 106 -12.25 14.90 -22.48
CA ALA A 106 -12.36 16.28 -22.93
C ALA A 106 -12.19 16.43 -24.46
N GLU A 107 -11.33 15.61 -25.08
CA GLU A 107 -11.15 15.57 -26.54
C GLU A 107 -12.41 15.07 -27.25
N LEU A 108 -13.03 13.98 -26.76
CA LEU A 108 -14.29 13.47 -27.27
C LEU A 108 -15.44 14.49 -27.13
N ASP A 109 -15.50 15.21 -26.01
CA ASP A 109 -16.53 16.24 -25.78
C ASP A 109 -16.41 17.41 -26.78
N LEU A 110 -15.19 17.77 -27.18
CA LEU A 110 -14.96 18.79 -28.22
C LEU A 110 -15.39 18.27 -29.60
N GLU A 111 -15.01 17.04 -29.95
CA GLU A 111 -15.37 16.44 -31.24
C GLU A 111 -16.89 16.27 -31.43
N VAL A 112 -17.64 15.96 -30.36
CA VAL A 112 -19.11 15.85 -30.41
C VAL A 112 -19.78 17.22 -30.46
N SER A 113 -19.15 18.26 -29.91
CA SER A 113 -19.70 19.62 -29.90
C SER A 113 -19.51 20.34 -31.24
N ASP A 114 -18.54 19.91 -32.05
CA ASP A 114 -18.23 20.46 -33.38
C ASP A 114 -18.94 19.71 -34.54
N ALA A 115 -19.75 18.69 -34.24
CA ALA A 115 -20.51 17.86 -35.21
C ALA A 115 -22.02 18.17 -35.20
#